data_AF-A0A9P6T4B6-F1
#
_entry.id   AF-A0A9P6T4B6-F1
#
_cell.length_a   1.000
_cell.length_b   1.000
_cell.length_c   1.000
_cell.angle_alpha   90.00
_cell.angle_beta   90.00
_cell.angle_gamma   90.00
#
_symmetry.space_group_name_H-M   'P 1'
#
loop_
_entity.id
_entity.type
_entity.pdbx_description
1 polymer ?
#
loop_
_entity_poly.entity_id
_entity_poly.type
_entity_poly.pdbx_seq_one_letter_code
_entity_poly.pdbx_strand_id
1 'polypeptide(L)'
;MSIQTCWLRFAEVSALQQSKFVSRLVPSSFEISAGNPFIVRYVVYHYYRSQGWIVKDGLKYGADFLLYQKGLVFGHSQYAVQVVPFNDINNNESSPLYKTFKHVSISPTPGLCSQHQALSWQWLLTLNRVIAQVQKTVILCHVGLPGTATKRQLSHPRTALPLYKVTEIGVKRFIPERNRA
;
A
#
# COMPACT_ATOMS: atom_id res chain seq x y z
N MET A 1 4.29 1.68 -22.97
CA MET A 1 2.93 1.85 -22.39
C MET A 1 2.99 2.97 -21.35
N SER A 2 2.04 3.91 -21.34
CA SER A 2 1.98 4.98 -20.32
C SER A 2 1.37 4.42 -19.02
N ILE A 3 1.67 5.05 -17.88
CA ILE A 3 1.04 4.68 -16.59
C ILE A 3 -0.49 4.82 -16.68
N GLN A 4 -0.98 5.80 -17.44
CA GLN A 4 -2.40 6.01 -17.67
C GLN A 4 -3.05 4.83 -18.38
N THR A 5 -2.41 4.36 -19.46
CA THR A 5 -2.92 3.22 -20.21
C THR A 5 -2.90 1.96 -19.35
N CYS A 6 -1.83 1.73 -18.58
CA CYS A 6 -1.77 0.60 -17.64
C CYS A 6 -2.90 0.67 -16.60
N TRP A 7 -3.14 1.84 -16.01
CA TRP A 7 -4.22 2.06 -15.05
C TRP A 7 -5.60 1.85 -15.67
N LEU A 8 -5.87 2.43 -16.84
CA LEU A 8 -7.16 2.28 -17.52
C LEU A 8 -7.44 0.82 -17.87
N ARG A 9 -6.43 0.09 -18.37
CA ARG A 9 -6.54 -1.35 -18.62
C ARG A 9 -6.77 -2.15 -17.34
N PHE A 10 -6.07 -1.81 -16.26
CA PHE A 10 -6.29 -2.44 -14.96
C PHE A 10 -7.72 -2.17 -14.45
N ALA A 11 -8.18 -0.92 -14.51
CA ALA A 11 -9.52 -0.52 -14.07
C ALA A 11 -10.60 -1.19 -14.90
N GLU A 12 -10.43 -1.28 -16.23
CA GLU A 12 -11.31 -2.00 -17.14
C GLU A 12 -11.43 -3.48 -16.74
N VAL A 13 -10.31 -4.19 -16.57
CA VAL A 13 -10.31 -5.62 -16.18
C VAL A 13 -10.83 -5.83 -14.75
N SER A 14 -10.46 -4.96 -13.81
CA SER A 14 -10.92 -5.03 -12.42
C SER A 14 -12.41 -4.75 -12.29
N ALA A 15 -12.95 -3.81 -13.06
CA ALA A 15 -14.39 -3.52 -13.10
C ALA A 15 -15.18 -4.67 -13.73
N LEU A 16 -14.61 -5.37 -14.71
CA LEU A 16 -15.22 -6.58 -15.30
C LEU A 16 -15.30 -7.76 -14.31
N GLN A 17 -14.39 -7.84 -13.34
CA GLN A 17 -14.44 -8.84 -12.26
C GLN A 17 -15.47 -8.53 -11.18
N GLN A 18 -15.87 -7.26 -11.01
CA GLN A 18 -16.81 -6.82 -9.97
C GLN A 18 -18.16 -6.41 -10.56
N SER A 19 -18.90 -7.38 -11.12
CA SER A 19 -20.31 -7.22 -11.57
C SER A 19 -20.54 -6.12 -12.64
N LYS A 20 -21.50 -6.37 -13.54
CA LYS A 20 -21.90 -5.43 -14.63
C LYS A 20 -22.40 -4.06 -14.12
N PHE A 21 -22.50 -3.86 -12.80
CA PHE A 21 -22.92 -2.63 -12.16
C PHE A 21 -21.78 -1.60 -12.00
N VAL A 22 -20.52 -2.04 -11.83
CA VAL A 22 -19.37 -1.14 -11.59
C VAL A 22 -18.85 -0.49 -12.88
N SER A 23 -19.07 -1.11 -14.05
CA SER A 23 -18.62 -0.58 -15.34
C SER A 23 -19.18 0.80 -15.69
N ARG A 24 -20.31 1.22 -15.08
CA ARG A 24 -20.90 2.56 -15.26
C ARG A 24 -20.25 3.65 -14.41
N LEU A 25 -19.41 3.30 -13.44
CA LEU A 25 -18.80 4.24 -12.49
C LEU A 25 -17.33 4.57 -12.80
N VAL A 26 -16.80 4.13 -13.95
CA VAL A 26 -15.45 4.50 -14.39
C VAL A 26 -15.57 5.64 -15.41
N PRO A 27 -15.33 6.91 -15.01
CA PRO A 27 -15.26 8.01 -15.94
C PRO A 27 -14.28 7.71 -17.06
N SER A 28 -14.69 7.99 -18.29
CA SER A 28 -13.91 7.84 -19.53
C SER A 28 -12.58 8.62 -19.53
N SER A 29 -12.39 9.56 -18.61
CA SER A 29 -11.15 10.31 -18.41
C SER A 29 -10.84 10.50 -16.92
N PHE A 30 -10.39 9.46 -16.22
CA PHE A 30 -9.83 9.64 -14.88
C PHE A 30 -8.45 10.32 -14.99
N GLU A 31 -8.32 11.54 -14.48
CA GLU A 31 -7.04 12.24 -14.43
C GLU A 31 -6.06 11.51 -13.49
N ILE A 32 -4.82 11.31 -13.93
CA ILE A 32 -3.78 10.73 -13.06
C ILE A 32 -3.40 11.75 -11.99
N SER A 33 -3.74 11.42 -10.74
CA SER A 33 -3.22 12.11 -9.56
C SER A 33 -2.02 11.37 -8.99
N ALA A 34 -1.06 12.11 -8.43
CA ALA A 34 0.11 11.53 -7.78
C ALA A 34 -0.26 10.56 -6.64
N GLY A 35 -1.40 10.75 -6.00
CA GLY A 35 -1.92 9.85 -4.97
C GLY A 35 -2.74 8.66 -5.48
N ASN A 36 -2.77 8.40 -6.79
CA ASN A 36 -3.52 7.26 -7.32
C ASN A 36 -3.02 5.95 -6.64
N PRO A 37 -3.92 5.15 -6.00
CA PRO A 37 -3.52 3.95 -5.27
C PRO A 37 -2.74 2.93 -6.10
N PHE A 38 -3.02 2.82 -7.40
CA PHE A 38 -2.28 1.95 -8.30
C PHE A 38 -0.85 2.42 -8.50
N ILE A 39 -0.63 3.72 -8.67
CA ILE A 39 0.72 4.29 -8.84
C ILE A 39 1.52 4.07 -7.57
N VAL A 40 0.93 4.38 -6.41
CA VAL A 40 1.58 4.18 -5.10
C VAL A 40 1.95 2.71 -4.89
N ARG A 41 1.02 1.77 -5.14
CA ARG A 41 1.32 0.32 -5.04
C ARG A 41 2.37 -0.14 -6.06
N TYR A 42 2.35 0.41 -7.27
CA TYR A 42 3.32 0.08 -8.31
C TYR A 42 4.72 0.62 -8.00
N VAL A 43 4.83 1.81 -7.39
CA VAL A 43 6.10 2.36 -6.89
C VAL A 43 6.73 1.39 -5.90
N VAL A 44 5.96 0.92 -4.91
CA VAL A 44 6.44 -0.04 -3.90
C VAL A 44 6.81 -1.38 -4.54
N TYR A 45 5.96 -1.90 -5.43
CA TYR A 45 6.26 -3.12 -6.17
C TYR A 45 7.59 -2.99 -6.94
N HIS A 46 7.75 -1.92 -7.72
CA HIS A 46 8.96 -1.67 -8.51
C HIS A 46 10.19 -1.52 -7.62
N TYR A 47 10.07 -0.80 -6.51
CA TYR A 47 11.13 -0.62 -5.53
C TYR A 47 11.68 -1.96 -5.02
N TYR A 48 10.82 -2.84 -4.51
CA TYR A 48 11.25 -4.17 -4.04
C TYR A 48 11.75 -5.06 -5.17
N ARG A 49 11.13 -5.02 -6.36
CA ARG A 49 11.62 -5.77 -7.52
C ARG A 49 13.01 -5.34 -7.95
N SER A 50 13.30 -4.04 -7.90
CA SER A 50 14.63 -3.48 -8.25
C SER A 50 15.73 -3.90 -7.28
N GLN A 51 15.37 -4.23 -6.03
CA GLN A 51 16.27 -4.79 -5.02
C GLN A 51 16.39 -6.33 -5.10
N GLY A 52 15.74 -6.98 -6.07
CA GLY A 52 15.80 -8.42 -6.27
C GLY A 52 14.76 -9.23 -5.49
N TRP A 53 13.86 -8.61 -4.73
CA TRP A 53 12.79 -9.34 -4.05
C TRP A 53 11.76 -9.88 -5.04
N ILE A 54 11.21 -11.06 -4.74
CA ILE A 54 10.03 -11.58 -5.42
C ILE A 54 8.80 -11.11 -4.62
N VAL A 55 8.06 -10.18 -5.23
CA VAL A 55 6.87 -9.57 -4.63
C VAL A 55 5.63 -10.37 -5.00
N LYS A 56 4.82 -10.73 -4.00
CA LYS A 56 3.56 -11.47 -4.15
C LYS A 56 2.44 -10.78 -3.40
N ASP A 57 1.20 -11.16 -3.69
CA ASP A 57 0.03 -10.62 -2.99
C ASP A 57 0.02 -11.02 -1.51
N GLY A 58 -0.35 -10.07 -0.65
CA GLY A 58 -0.36 -10.22 0.80
C GLY A 58 -1.74 -10.43 1.43
N LEU A 59 -2.81 -10.51 0.63
CA LEU A 59 -4.19 -10.52 1.10
C LEU A 59 -4.47 -11.58 2.17
N LYS A 60 -3.87 -12.77 2.03
CA LYS A 60 -4.00 -13.87 2.99
C LYS A 60 -3.54 -13.53 4.41
N TYR A 61 -2.71 -12.51 4.56
CA TYR A 61 -2.13 -12.09 5.84
C TYR A 61 -2.53 -10.66 6.22
N GLY A 62 -3.50 -10.06 5.51
CA GLY A 62 -3.94 -8.69 5.76
C GLY A 62 -2.87 -7.64 5.44
N ALA A 63 -1.95 -7.94 4.51
CA ALA A 63 -0.91 -7.03 4.02
C ALA A 63 -1.07 -6.78 2.52
N ASP A 64 -0.43 -5.74 1.98
CA ASP A 64 -0.46 -5.46 0.54
C ASP A 64 0.44 -6.41 -0.25
N PHE A 65 1.64 -6.68 0.26
CA PHE A 65 2.60 -7.55 -0.41
C PHE A 65 3.33 -8.49 0.55
N LEU A 66 3.88 -9.56 -0.03
CA LEU A 66 4.84 -10.46 0.60
C LEU A 66 6.14 -10.45 -0.17
N LEU A 67 7.26 -10.44 0.56
CA LEU A 67 8.59 -10.48 -0.03
C LEU A 67 9.24 -11.84 0.17
N TYR A 68 9.64 -12.44 -0.94
CA TYR A 68 10.40 -13.69 -0.99
C TYR A 68 11.80 -13.41 -1.53
N GLN A 69 12.80 -14.01 -0.89
CA GLN A 69 14.18 -13.91 -1.36
C GLN A 69 14.42 -14.76 -2.62
N LYS A 70 13.93 -16.01 -2.64
CA LYS A 70 14.14 -16.96 -3.74
C LYS A 70 12.85 -17.47 -4.41
N GLY A 71 11.69 -17.24 -3.80
CA GLY A 71 10.37 -17.60 -4.33
C GLY A 71 9.67 -18.69 -3.52
N LEU A 72 8.39 -18.98 -3.83
CA LEU A 72 7.53 -19.85 -3.01
C LEU A 72 8.03 -21.29 -2.86
N VAL A 73 8.67 -21.83 -3.89
CA VAL A 73 9.16 -23.22 -3.90
C VAL A 73 10.40 -23.37 -3.01
N PHE A 74 11.16 -22.30 -2.83
CA PHE A 74 12.44 -22.31 -2.13
C PHE A 74 12.34 -21.87 -0.67
N GLY A 75 11.17 -21.38 -0.23
CA GLY A 75 10.95 -20.97 1.14
C GLY A 75 9.74 -20.04 1.31
N HIS A 76 9.48 -19.71 2.57
CA HIS A 76 8.41 -18.78 2.93
C HIS A 76 8.82 -17.33 2.71
N SER A 77 7.84 -16.43 2.58
CA SER A 77 8.09 -15.00 2.64
C SER A 77 8.62 -14.62 4.02
N GLN A 78 9.62 -13.74 4.05
CA GLN A 78 10.22 -13.23 5.29
C GLN A 78 9.48 -11.99 5.80
N TYR A 79 9.04 -11.15 4.86
CA TYR A 79 8.42 -9.87 5.14
C TYR A 79 7.01 -9.78 4.57
N ALA A 80 6.16 -9.08 5.28
CA ALA A 80 4.85 -8.64 4.82
C ALA A 80 4.82 -7.12 4.83
N VAL A 81 4.54 -6.54 3.67
CA VAL A 81 4.63 -5.11 3.42
C VAL A 81 3.24 -4.51 3.45
N GLN A 82 3.12 -3.42 4.21
CA GLN A 82 1.95 -2.58 4.24
C GLN A 82 2.31 -1.21 3.67
N VAL A 83 1.61 -0.81 2.59
CA VAL A 83 1.88 0.44 1.89
C VAL A 83 1.18 1.58 2.61
N VAL A 84 1.95 2.62 2.93
CA VAL A 84 1.47 3.80 3.67
C VAL A 84 1.84 5.05 2.86
N PRO A 85 0.94 5.59 2.01
CA PRO A 85 1.21 6.87 1.37
C PRO A 85 1.17 8.00 2.39
N PHE A 86 2.12 8.93 2.29
CA PHE A 86 2.15 10.13 3.10
C PHE A 86 2.45 11.35 2.21
N ASN A 87 1.92 12.51 2.59
CA ASN A 87 2.15 13.77 1.90
C ASN A 87 2.99 14.68 2.78
N ASP A 88 4.13 15.16 2.28
CA ASP A 88 5.01 16.09 3.02
C ASP A 88 4.43 17.51 3.10
N ILE A 89 3.46 17.84 2.25
CA ILE A 89 2.94 19.20 2.09
C ILE A 89 1.99 19.54 3.24
N ASN A 90 2.56 19.97 4.36
CA ASN A 90 1.92 20.54 5.55
C ASN A 90 0.88 19.61 6.21
N ASN A 91 0.88 19.56 7.54
CA ASN A 91 -0.06 18.83 8.38
C ASN A 91 -1.50 19.39 8.28
N ASN A 92 -2.01 19.59 7.08
CA ASN A 92 -3.39 19.94 6.84
C ASN A 92 -4.13 18.61 6.79
N GLU A 93 -4.82 18.28 7.89
CA GLU A 93 -5.78 17.18 8.00
C GLU A 93 -6.98 17.33 7.03
N SER A 94 -6.76 17.85 5.83
CA SER A 94 -7.76 18.07 4.78
C SER A 94 -7.40 17.38 3.47
N SER A 95 -6.21 16.79 3.31
CA SER A 95 -5.85 16.04 2.09
C SER A 95 -6.85 14.91 1.76
N PRO A 96 -7.47 14.87 0.57
CA PRO A 96 -8.43 13.83 0.20
C PRO A 96 -7.86 12.40 0.30
N LEU A 97 -6.53 12.25 0.17
CA LEU A 97 -5.82 10.99 0.27
C LEU A 97 -5.71 10.52 1.71
N TYR A 98 -5.33 11.39 2.65
CA TYR A 98 -5.35 11.04 4.08
C TYR A 98 -6.78 10.65 4.49
N LYS A 99 -7.82 11.32 3.97
CA LYS A 99 -9.23 10.92 4.21
C LYS A 99 -9.55 9.55 3.59
N THR A 100 -9.15 9.31 2.35
CA THR A 100 -9.42 8.03 1.65
C THR A 100 -8.80 6.84 2.38
N PHE A 101 -7.56 6.97 2.88
CA PHE A 101 -6.93 5.94 3.70
C PHE A 101 -7.54 5.88 5.12
N LYS A 102 -7.93 7.02 5.73
CA LYS A 102 -8.62 7.09 7.03
C LYS A 102 -10.03 6.48 7.02
N HIS A 103 -10.68 6.41 5.85
CA HIS A 103 -12.05 5.88 5.66
C HIS A 103 -12.12 4.41 5.20
N VAL A 104 -11.00 3.66 5.16
CA VAL A 104 -11.07 2.19 5.09
C VAL A 104 -11.48 1.69 6.48
N SER A 105 -12.78 1.80 6.78
CA SER A 105 -13.39 1.21 7.97
C SER A 105 -13.29 -0.30 7.87
N ILE A 106 -12.29 -0.89 8.53
CA ILE A 106 -12.28 -2.33 8.78
C ILE A 106 -13.51 -2.61 9.66
N SER A 107 -14.32 -3.60 9.25
CA SER A 107 -15.57 -3.96 9.92
C SER A 107 -15.39 -4.01 11.44
N PRO A 108 -16.33 -3.48 12.24
CA PRO A 108 -16.19 -3.42 13.68
C PRO A 108 -15.91 -4.81 14.26
N THR A 109 -14.88 -4.91 15.09
CA THR A 109 -14.66 -6.06 15.95
C THR A 109 -15.91 -6.25 16.82
N PRO A 110 -16.50 -7.46 16.92
CA PRO A 110 -17.61 -7.68 17.84
C PRO A 110 -17.19 -7.29 19.27
N GLY A 111 -17.84 -6.26 19.84
CA GLY A 111 -17.60 -5.81 21.23
C GLY A 111 -16.84 -4.49 21.42
N LEU A 112 -16.41 -3.79 20.36
CA LEU A 112 -15.81 -2.44 20.46
C LEU A 112 -16.58 -1.44 19.58
N CYS A 113 -17.33 -0.56 20.23
CA CYS A 113 -18.15 0.48 19.62
C CYS A 113 -17.29 1.67 19.14
N SER A 114 -16.38 1.48 18.17
CA SER A 114 -15.86 2.59 17.35
C SER A 114 -15.23 2.07 16.06
N GLN A 115 -15.43 2.77 14.94
CA GLN A 115 -14.69 2.51 13.71
C GLN A 115 -13.19 2.74 13.95
N HIS A 116 -12.36 1.71 13.78
CA HIS A 116 -10.91 1.89 13.88
C HIS A 116 -10.38 2.52 12.60
N GLN A 117 -9.77 3.70 12.74
CA GLN A 117 -9.11 4.39 11.63
C GLN A 117 -7.94 3.51 11.11
N ALA A 118 -7.77 3.41 9.79
CA ALA A 118 -6.54 2.84 9.24
C ALA A 118 -5.36 3.66 9.76
N LEU A 119 -4.22 2.98 10.03
CA LEU A 119 -3.03 3.56 10.67
C LEU A 119 -3.21 3.91 12.17
N SER A 120 -4.29 3.47 12.83
CA SER A 120 -4.38 3.50 14.30
C SER A 120 -3.44 2.49 14.96
N TRP A 121 -3.14 2.70 16.25
CA TRP A 121 -2.36 1.75 17.03
C TRP A 121 -3.05 0.38 17.09
N GLN A 122 -4.37 0.34 17.23
CA GLN A 122 -5.12 -0.93 17.25
C GLN A 122 -4.99 -1.69 15.93
N TRP A 123 -5.06 -0.99 14.80
CA TRP A 123 -4.85 -1.60 13.48
C TRP A 123 -3.43 -2.18 13.36
N LEU A 124 -2.42 -1.40 13.73
CA LEU A 124 -1.03 -1.83 13.65
C LEU A 124 -0.75 -3.04 14.56
N LEU A 125 -1.31 -3.06 15.77
CA LEU A 125 -1.19 -4.19 16.69
C LEU A 125 -1.90 -5.45 16.15
N THR A 126 -3.07 -5.29 15.52
CA THR A 126 -3.82 -6.40 14.93
C THR A 126 -3.06 -7.00 13.74
N LEU A 127 -2.56 -6.14 12.85
CA LEU A 127 -1.74 -6.54 11.71
C LEU A 127 -0.46 -7.24 12.18
N ASN A 128 0.24 -6.65 13.16
CA ASN A 128 1.44 -7.27 13.73
C ASN A 128 1.14 -8.62 14.39
N ARG A 129 -0.01 -8.78 15.05
CA ARG A 129 -0.42 -10.05 15.68
C ARG A 129 -0.60 -11.16 14.62
N VAL A 130 -1.33 -10.89 13.55
CA VAL A 130 -1.57 -11.86 12.47
C VAL A 130 -0.26 -12.26 11.78
N ILE A 131 0.57 -11.28 11.46
CA ILE A 131 1.79 -11.49 10.67
C ILE A 131 2.89 -12.14 11.51
N ALA A 132 3.03 -11.78 12.79
CA ALA A 132 3.97 -12.43 13.70
C ALA A 132 3.59 -13.90 13.97
N GLN A 133 2.30 -14.25 13.99
CA GLN A 133 1.85 -15.64 14.18
C GLN A 133 2.34 -16.56 13.05
N VAL A 134 2.49 -16.05 11.83
CA VAL A 134 3.05 -16.79 10.69
C VAL A 134 4.55 -16.56 10.50
N GLN A 135 5.22 -16.10 11.56
CA GLN A 135 6.66 -15.87 11.64
C GLN A 135 7.21 -14.93 10.55
N LYS A 136 6.46 -13.87 10.23
CA LYS A 136 6.88 -12.82 9.30
C LYS A 136 7.11 -11.51 10.03
N THR A 137 7.97 -10.67 9.46
CA THR A 137 8.17 -9.30 9.96
C THR A 137 7.33 -8.34 9.15
N VAL A 138 6.61 -7.46 9.84
CA VAL A 138 5.85 -6.37 9.22
C VAL A 138 6.82 -5.28 8.77
N ILE A 139 6.68 -4.83 7.53
CA ILE A 139 7.33 -3.62 7.03
C ILE A 139 6.25 -2.60 6.70
N LEU A 140 6.30 -1.44 7.36
CA LEU A 140 5.56 -0.26 6.95
C LEU A 140 6.37 0.45 5.86
N CYS A 141 5.89 0.38 4.63
CA CYS A 141 6.52 1.00 3.48
C CYS A 141 5.86 2.36 3.23
N HIS A 142 6.49 3.40 3.72
CA HIS A 142 6.06 4.77 3.58
C HIS A 142 6.39 5.30 2.18
N VAL A 143 5.40 5.85 1.49
CA VAL A 143 5.55 6.41 0.13
C VAL A 143 5.23 7.90 0.15
N GLY A 144 6.27 8.71 0.00
CA GLY A 144 6.17 10.17 -0.09
C GLY A 144 5.60 10.57 -1.44
N LEU A 145 4.47 11.27 -1.42
CA LEU A 145 3.79 11.75 -2.61
C LEU A 145 4.47 13.03 -3.13
N PRO A 146 4.77 13.12 -4.44
CA PRO A 146 5.37 14.34 -4.99
C PRO A 146 4.32 15.44 -5.11
N GLY A 147 4.49 16.49 -4.29
CA GLY A 147 3.54 17.61 -4.24
C GLY A 147 3.53 18.53 -5.45
N THR A 148 4.63 18.60 -6.19
CA THR A 148 4.85 19.52 -7.32
C THR A 148 4.91 18.81 -8.67
N ALA A 149 4.53 17.53 -8.74
CA ALA A 149 4.64 16.75 -9.96
C ALA A 149 3.69 17.26 -11.06
N THR A 150 4.27 17.54 -12.24
CA THR A 150 3.48 17.92 -13.41
C THR A 150 2.83 16.67 -14.05
N LYS A 151 1.61 16.80 -14.60
CA LYS A 151 0.89 15.73 -15.32
C LYS A 151 1.78 15.00 -16.36
N ARG A 152 2.62 15.75 -17.08
CA ARG A 152 3.59 15.21 -18.05
C ARG A 152 4.58 14.23 -17.41
N GLN A 153 5.09 14.54 -16.22
CA GLN A 153 6.05 13.69 -15.52
C GLN A 153 5.38 12.41 -14.98
N LEU A 154 4.10 12.49 -14.59
CA LEU A 154 3.32 11.33 -14.12
C LEU A 154 2.86 10.39 -15.25
N SER A 155 3.02 10.78 -16.51
CA SER A 155 2.52 10.00 -17.66
C SER A 155 3.30 8.71 -17.90
N HIS A 156 4.61 8.68 -17.63
CA HIS A 156 5.50 7.56 -17.96
C HIS A 156 6.21 7.04 -16.71
N PRO A 157 6.36 5.71 -16.52
CA PRO A 157 6.96 5.17 -15.29
C PRO A 157 8.39 5.63 -15.07
N ARG A 158 9.19 5.76 -16.14
CA ARG A 158 10.59 6.23 -16.02
C ARG A 158 10.70 7.65 -15.45
N THR A 159 9.73 8.52 -15.73
CA THR A 159 9.71 9.90 -15.24
C THR A 159 8.95 10.04 -13.93
N ALA A 160 7.94 9.20 -13.70
CA ALA A 160 7.09 9.26 -12.52
C ALA A 160 7.73 8.63 -11.29
N LEU A 161 8.31 7.43 -11.43
CA LEU A 161 8.84 6.64 -10.30
C LEU A 161 9.91 7.37 -9.49
N PRO A 162 10.90 8.07 -10.10
CA PRO A 162 11.94 8.78 -9.35
C PRO A 162 11.42 9.94 -8.49
N LEU A 163 10.19 10.42 -8.74
CA LEU A 163 9.58 11.51 -7.97
C LEU A 163 9.07 11.04 -6.60
N TYR A 164 8.82 9.73 -6.44
CA TYR A 164 8.32 9.17 -5.19
C TYR A 164 9.48 8.79 -4.28
N LYS A 165 9.38 9.19 -3.01
CA LYS A 165 10.34 8.77 -1.98
C LYS A 165 9.79 7.56 -1.24
N VAL A 166 10.57 6.48 -1.17
CA VAL A 166 10.18 5.27 -0.43
C VAL A 166 11.04 5.15 0.82
N THR A 167 10.41 4.98 1.98
CA THR A 167 11.07 4.72 3.27
C THR A 167 10.45 3.51 3.94
N GLU A 168 11.27 2.71 4.62
CA GLU A 168 10.86 1.44 5.20
C GLU A 168 11.04 1.44 6.70
N ILE A 169 10.03 0.99 7.43
CA ILE A 169 10.08 0.86 8.89
C ILE A 169 9.67 -0.57 9.24
N GLY A 170 10.63 -1.34 9.75
CA GLY A 170 10.37 -2.67 10.27
C GLY A 170 9.69 -2.59 11.64
N VAL A 171 8.51 -3.19 11.77
CA VAL A 171 7.80 -3.28 13.05
C VAL A 171 8.09 -4.63 13.67
N LYS A 172 8.66 -4.59 14.87
CA LYS A 172 8.92 -5.78 15.70
C LYS A 172 8.14 -5.68 16.99
N ARG A 173 7.71 -6.83 17.51
CA ARG A 173 7.11 -6.91 18.85
C ARG A 173 8.14 -6.48 19.88
N PHE A 174 7.80 -5.49 20.70
CA PHE A 174 8.54 -5.19 21.91
C PHE A 174 8.34 -6.33 22.91
N ILE A 175 9.44 -6.97 23.33
CA ILE A 175 9.46 -8.03 24.32
C ILE A 175 10.19 -7.44 25.53
N PRO A 176 9.49 -7.12 26.64
CA PRO A 176 10.10 -6.48 27.81
C PRO A 176 11.37 -7.19 28.28
N GLU A 177 11.39 -8.52 28.26
CA GLU A 177 12.50 -9.36 28.72
C GLU A 177 13.73 -9.30 27.80
N ARG A 178 13.57 -8.84 26.56
CA ARG A 178 14.66 -8.75 25.56
C ARG A 178 15.02 -7.32 25.17
N ASN A 179 14.07 -6.39 25.33
CA ASN A 179 14.17 -5.03 24.82
C ASN A 179 14.32 -3.96 25.92
N ARG A 180 14.16 -4.32 27.19
CA ARG A 180 14.58 -3.44 28.29
C ARG A 180 16.09 -3.56 28.43
N ALA A 181 16.80 -2.47 28.12
CA ALA A 181 18.17 -2.25 28.54
C ALA A 181 18.18 -1.76 29.99
#